data_AF-A0AAJ2GNC8-F1
#
_entry.id   AF-A0AAJ2GNC8-F1
#
_cell.length_a   1.000
_cell.length_b   1.000
_cell.length_c   1.000
_cell.angle_alpha   90.00
_cell.angle_beta   90.00
_cell.angle_gamma   90.00
#
_symmetry.space_group_name_H-M   'P 1'
#
loop_
_entity.id
_entity.type
_entity.pdbx_description
1 polymer ?
#
loop_
_entity_poly.entity_id
_entity_poly.type
_entity_poly.pdbx_seq_one_letter_code
_entity_poly.pdbx_strand_id
1 'polypeptide(L)'
;MNIGTITQNASGTYTGKISTLTVAIVIALRTVQSANPRAPKFEILALSAARQWVQVGALFELSSNSTGESFLNGKIEDPSLDKPLYVSAFRQEDGSYNIVWSRPTRRRDAPTDTVAADDGLPPLPGADEPAAPAGGDGLGESSADGAFGSEPATPGGRKRRTPEMAD
;
A
#
# COMPACT_ATOMS: atom_id res chain seq x y z
N MET A 1 9.83 -6.06 11.50
CA MET A 1 9.02 -6.55 12.65
C MET A 1 8.56 -7.96 12.34
N ASN A 2 9.01 -8.96 13.11
CA ASN A 2 8.52 -10.34 13.00
C ASN A 2 7.10 -10.42 13.61
N ILE A 3 6.17 -11.01 12.87
CA ILE A 3 4.75 -11.15 13.24
C ILE A 3 4.29 -12.62 13.26
N GLY A 4 5.19 -13.58 13.05
CA GLY A 4 4.81 -14.97 12.96
C GLY A 4 5.90 -15.88 12.41
N THR A 5 5.65 -17.17 12.48
CA THR A 5 6.53 -18.21 11.95
C THR A 5 5.74 -19.24 11.18
N ILE A 6 6.39 -19.85 10.18
CA ILE A 6 5.85 -20.98 9.42
C ILE A 6 6.85 -22.13 9.53
N THR A 7 6.37 -23.29 9.93
CA THR A 7 7.18 -24.51 10.05
C THR A 7 6.65 -25.57 9.11
N GLN A 8 7.55 -26.40 8.59
CA GLN A 8 7.16 -27.58 7.82
C GLN A 8 6.89 -28.74 8.78
N ASN A 9 5.77 -29.42 8.61
CA ASN A 9 5.49 -30.65 9.36
C ASN A 9 6.12 -31.88 8.68
N ALA A 10 6.02 -33.03 9.32
CA ALA A 10 6.58 -34.29 8.81
C ALA A 10 5.99 -34.74 7.45
N SER A 11 4.77 -34.30 7.11
CA SER A 11 4.15 -34.55 5.81
C SER A 11 4.50 -33.51 4.75
N GLY A 12 5.46 -32.63 5.02
CA GLY A 12 5.96 -31.64 4.07
C GLY A 12 5.06 -30.41 3.90
N THR A 13 3.98 -30.31 4.67
CA THR A 13 3.05 -29.16 4.65
C THR A 13 3.57 -28.04 5.53
N TYR A 14 3.52 -26.82 5.02
CA TYR A 14 3.88 -25.63 5.76
C TYR A 14 2.67 -25.09 6.50
N THR A 15 2.81 -24.87 7.81
CA THR A 15 1.76 -24.30 8.66
C THR A 15 2.37 -23.31 9.64
N GLY A 16 1.65 -22.23 9.93
CA GLY A 16 2.16 -21.15 10.75
C GLY A 16 1.07 -20.34 11.42
N LYS A 17 1.48 -19.38 12.22
CA LYS A 17 0.60 -18.39 12.86
C LYS A 17 1.11 -17.00 12.54
N ILE A 18 0.18 -16.10 12.26
CA ILE A 18 0.44 -14.66 12.16
C ILE A 18 -0.32 -13.97 13.28
N SER A 19 0.36 -13.10 14.01
CA SER A 19 -0.20 -12.35 15.12
C SER A 19 0.28 -10.90 15.10
N THR A 20 -0.69 -9.98 15.09
CA THR A 20 -0.53 -8.54 15.30
C THR A 20 -1.50 -8.12 16.41
N LEU A 21 -1.60 -6.82 16.71
CA LEU A 21 -2.54 -6.33 17.73
C LEU A 21 -3.99 -6.73 17.48
N THR A 22 -4.43 -6.75 16.21
CA THR A 22 -5.83 -6.99 15.84
C THR A 22 -6.04 -8.24 14.98
N VAL A 23 -4.96 -8.88 14.52
CA VAL A 23 -5.03 -10.07 13.66
C VAL A 23 -4.36 -11.23 14.37
N ALA A 24 -5.05 -12.35 14.52
CA ALA A 24 -4.48 -13.61 15.00
C ALA A 24 -5.04 -14.76 14.17
N ILE A 25 -4.26 -15.23 13.19
CA ILE A 25 -4.71 -16.23 12.21
C ILE A 25 -3.73 -17.41 12.11
N VAL A 26 -4.28 -18.60 11.88
CA VAL A 26 -3.51 -19.78 11.48
C VAL A 26 -3.48 -19.83 9.96
N ILE A 27 -2.30 -20.03 9.39
CA ILE A 27 -2.12 -20.14 7.95
C ILE A 27 -1.47 -21.45 7.56
N ALA A 28 -1.75 -21.91 6.33
CA ALA A 28 -1.04 -22.96 5.65
C ALA A 28 -0.58 -22.46 4.28
N LEU A 29 0.54 -23.00 3.78
CA LEU A 29 0.98 -22.71 2.42
C LEU A 29 0.72 -23.90 1.51
N ARG A 30 0.03 -23.65 0.40
CA ARG A 30 -0.16 -24.62 -0.68
C ARG A 30 0.84 -24.33 -1.79
N THR A 31 1.70 -25.29 -2.11
CA THR A 31 2.67 -25.14 -3.21
C THR A 31 1.94 -25.04 -4.53
N VAL A 32 2.30 -24.04 -5.34
CA VAL A 32 1.80 -23.89 -6.71
C VAL A 32 2.81 -24.51 -7.66
N GLN A 33 2.33 -25.44 -8.50
CA GLN A 33 3.14 -26.05 -9.54
C GLN A 33 2.85 -25.33 -10.86
N SER A 34 3.84 -24.58 -11.37
CA SER A 34 3.73 -23.87 -12.63
C SER A 34 5.07 -23.79 -13.31
N ALA A 35 5.08 -23.86 -14.65
CA ALA A 35 6.26 -23.61 -15.46
C ALA A 35 6.55 -22.10 -15.66
N ASN A 36 5.61 -21.22 -15.27
CA ASN A 36 5.79 -19.78 -15.40
C ASN A 36 6.62 -19.24 -14.22
N PRO A 37 7.79 -18.62 -14.45
CA PRO A 37 8.63 -18.08 -13.38
C PRO A 37 7.98 -16.90 -12.62
N ARG A 38 6.95 -16.28 -13.20
CA ARG A 38 6.16 -15.21 -12.55
C ARG A 38 4.99 -15.74 -11.73
N ALA A 39 4.75 -17.06 -11.76
CA ALA A 39 3.71 -17.66 -10.93
C ALA A 39 4.07 -17.53 -9.44
N PRO A 40 3.07 -17.46 -8.56
CA PRO A 40 3.34 -17.60 -7.13
C PRO A 40 3.99 -18.94 -6.84
N LYS A 41 4.87 -18.97 -5.83
CA LYS A 41 5.45 -20.22 -5.32
C LYS A 41 4.47 -20.93 -4.39
N PHE A 42 3.74 -20.14 -3.60
CA PHE A 42 2.75 -20.63 -2.65
C PHE A 42 1.47 -19.80 -2.71
N GLU A 43 0.34 -20.46 -2.46
CA GLU A 43 -0.90 -19.80 -2.06
C GLU A 43 -1.02 -19.82 -0.54
N ILE A 44 -1.49 -18.71 0.03
CA ILE A 44 -1.70 -18.57 1.46
C ILE A 44 -3.14 -18.95 1.76
N LEU A 45 -3.32 -19.99 2.57
CA LEU A 45 -4.62 -20.40 3.08
C LEU A 45 -4.73 -19.99 4.54
N ALA A 46 -5.79 -19.30 4.93
CA ALA A 46 -6.10 -19.02 6.33
C ALA A 46 -7.22 -19.94 6.82
N LEU A 47 -7.13 -20.35 8.09
CA LEU A 47 -8.18 -21.12 8.74
C LEU A 47 -9.28 -20.17 9.24
N SER A 48 -10.47 -20.26 8.66
CA SER A 48 -11.61 -19.44 9.05
C SER A 48 -12.21 -19.87 10.40
N ALA A 49 -13.09 -19.04 10.97
CA ALA A 49 -13.83 -19.38 12.18
C ALA A 49 -14.70 -20.65 12.02
N ALA A 50 -15.18 -20.91 10.79
CA ALA A 50 -15.91 -22.13 10.44
C ALA A 50 -14.99 -23.35 10.21
N ARG A 51 -13.69 -23.24 10.52
CA ARG A 51 -12.65 -24.27 10.31
C ARG A 51 -12.50 -24.70 8.85
N GLN A 52 -12.67 -23.75 7.93
CA GLN A 52 -12.44 -23.98 6.51
C GLN A 52 -11.19 -23.23 6.06
N TRP A 53 -10.41 -23.87 5.17
CA TRP A 53 -9.24 -23.22 4.56
C TRP A 53 -9.71 -22.30 3.43
N VAL A 54 -9.44 -21.01 3.58
CA VAL A 54 -9.80 -19.97 2.60
C VAL A 54 -8.52 -19.39 2.03
N GLN A 55 -8.44 -19.25 0.70
CA GLN A 55 -7.31 -18.60 0.04
C GLN A 55 -7.39 -17.09 0.24
N VAL A 56 -6.38 -16.54 0.91
CA VAL A 56 -6.31 -15.13 1.30
C VAL A 56 -5.10 -14.42 0.70
N GLY A 57 -4.35 -15.08 -0.17
CA GLY A 57 -3.17 -14.47 -0.78
C GLY A 57 -2.24 -15.46 -1.45
N ALA A 58 -1.07 -14.96 -1.82
CA ALA A 58 -0.02 -15.75 -2.43
C ALA A 58 1.36 -15.17 -2.09
N LEU A 59 2.38 -16.02 -2.16
CA LEU A 59 3.78 -15.67 -1.98
C LEU A 59 4.57 -15.97 -3.25
N PHE A 60 5.40 -15.01 -3.62
CA PHE A 60 6.31 -15.07 -4.75
C PHE A 60 7.74 -15.16 -4.23
N GLU A 61 8.59 -15.91 -4.93
CA GLU A 61 10.01 -15.99 -4.60
C GLU A 61 10.75 -14.81 -5.24
N LEU A 62 11.46 -14.04 -4.44
CA LEU A 62 12.29 -12.91 -4.86
C LEU A 62 13.70 -13.09 -4.31
N SER A 63 14.69 -12.50 -4.96
CA SER A 63 16.07 -12.46 -4.47
C SER A 63 16.40 -11.10 -3.87
N SER A 64 17.09 -11.10 -2.74
CA SER A 64 17.57 -9.88 -2.09
C SER A 64 18.68 -9.23 -2.92
N ASN A 65 18.56 -7.94 -3.21
CA ASN A 65 19.58 -7.20 -3.96
C ASN A 65 20.90 -7.05 -3.17
N SER A 66 20.85 -7.09 -1.84
CA SER A 66 22.02 -6.87 -0.99
C SER A 66 22.73 -8.17 -0.61
N THR A 67 21.98 -9.23 -0.31
CA THR A 67 22.54 -10.51 0.15
C THR A 67 22.52 -11.60 -0.92
N GLY A 68 21.74 -11.44 -1.98
CA GLY A 68 21.49 -12.48 -2.99
C GLY A 68 20.56 -13.60 -2.53
N GLU A 69 20.17 -13.62 -1.25
CA GLU A 69 19.33 -14.69 -0.69
C GLU A 69 17.90 -14.62 -1.21
N SER A 70 17.31 -15.79 -1.47
CA SER A 70 15.90 -15.92 -1.83
C SER A 70 15.01 -15.75 -0.60
N PHE A 71 13.94 -14.98 -0.75
CA PHE A 71 12.89 -14.82 0.24
C PHE A 71 11.52 -14.85 -0.43
N LEU A 72 10.49 -15.10 0.36
CA LEU A 72 9.11 -15.06 -0.13
C LEU A 72 8.51 -13.68 0.14
N ASN A 73 7.80 -13.10 -0.81
CA ASN A 73 7.07 -11.85 -0.63
C ASN A 73 5.63 -11.96 -1.13
N GLY A 74 4.72 -11.32 -0.43
CA GLY A 74 3.33 -11.26 -0.86
C GLY A 74 2.46 -10.43 0.07
N LYS A 75 1.16 -10.67 -0.02
CA LYS A 75 0.16 -10.02 0.82
C LYS A 75 -0.92 -11.01 1.23
N ILE A 76 -1.51 -10.75 2.39
CA ILE A 76 -2.72 -11.38 2.89
C ILE A 76 -3.84 -10.35 2.79
N GLU A 77 -4.92 -10.72 2.11
CA GLU A 77 -6.05 -9.86 1.82
C GLU A 77 -7.35 -10.67 1.93
N ASP A 78 -8.28 -10.15 2.70
CA ASP A 78 -9.60 -10.73 2.93
C ASP A 78 -10.58 -9.58 3.23
N PRO A 79 -11.87 -9.68 2.86
CA PRO A 79 -12.86 -8.62 3.12
C PRO A 79 -13.01 -8.21 4.59
N SER A 80 -12.61 -9.08 5.53
CA SER A 80 -12.60 -8.74 6.97
C SER A 80 -11.43 -7.87 7.41
N LEU A 81 -10.43 -7.66 6.54
CA LEU A 81 -9.27 -6.81 6.83
C LEU A 81 -9.50 -5.40 6.30
N ASP A 82 -9.30 -4.38 7.14
CA ASP A 82 -9.39 -2.98 6.73
C ASP A 82 -8.41 -2.64 5.59
N LYS A 83 -7.24 -3.29 5.58
CA LYS A 83 -6.15 -3.11 4.59
C LYS A 83 -5.42 -4.44 4.38
N PRO A 84 -4.84 -4.66 3.18
CA PRO A 84 -3.97 -5.81 2.95
C PRO A 84 -2.76 -5.81 3.90
N LEU A 85 -2.42 -6.99 4.40
CA LEU A 85 -1.25 -7.23 5.23
C LEU A 85 -0.09 -7.70 4.34
N TYR A 86 0.87 -6.81 4.07
CA TYR A 86 2.06 -7.13 3.28
C TYR A 86 3.09 -7.86 4.14
N VAL A 87 3.55 -9.00 3.64
CA VAL A 87 4.43 -9.91 4.37
C VAL A 87 5.60 -10.37 3.52
N SER A 88 6.74 -10.52 4.17
CA SER A 88 7.91 -11.23 3.64
C SER A 88 8.24 -12.39 4.55
N ALA A 89 8.55 -13.57 3.98
CA ALA A 89 8.95 -14.74 4.73
C ALA A 89 10.42 -15.07 4.42
N PHE A 90 11.26 -15.05 5.44
CA PHE A 90 12.69 -15.31 5.34
C PHE A 90 13.01 -16.69 5.91
N ARG A 91 13.62 -17.54 5.11
CA ARG A 91 14.01 -18.89 5.51
C ARG A 91 15.07 -18.79 6.62
N GLN A 92 14.92 -19.63 7.64
CA GLN A 92 15.87 -19.77 8.74
C GLN A 92 16.72 -21.03 8.54
N GLU A 93 17.80 -21.17 9.32
CA GLU A 93 18.72 -22.32 9.26
C GLU A 93 18.02 -23.65 9.55
N ASP A 94 17.02 -23.65 10.44
CA ASP A 94 16.21 -24.82 10.81
C ASP A 94 15.15 -25.19 9.75
N GLY A 95 15.05 -24.42 8.68
CA GLY A 95 14.05 -24.62 7.64
C GLY A 95 12.67 -24.00 7.94
N SER A 96 12.50 -23.28 9.04
CA SER A 96 11.31 -22.45 9.26
C SER A 96 11.37 -21.16 8.45
N TYR A 97 10.24 -20.45 8.36
CA TYR A 97 10.20 -19.07 7.86
C TYR A 97 9.81 -18.12 8.98
N ASN A 98 10.58 -17.04 9.12
CA ASN A 98 10.17 -15.88 9.89
C ASN A 98 9.36 -14.94 9.01
N ILE A 99 8.15 -14.59 9.47
CA ILE A 99 7.24 -13.70 8.75
C ILE A 99 7.45 -12.28 9.26
N VAL A 100 7.85 -11.39 8.37
CA VAL A 100 8.07 -9.98 8.66
C VAL A 100 6.99 -9.15 7.97
N TRP A 101 6.33 -8.30 8.73
CA TRP A 101 5.42 -7.31 8.17
C TRP A 101 6.19 -6.14 7.55
N SER A 102 5.67 -5.62 6.44
CA SER A 102 6.18 -4.42 5.77
C SER A 102 5.05 -3.43 5.48
N ARG A 103 5.37 -2.14 5.48
CA ARG A 103 4.44 -1.11 5.01
C ARG A 103 4.75 -0.83 3.53
N PRO A 104 3.75 -0.73 2.64
CA PRO A 104 3.98 -0.23 1.30
C PRO A 104 4.63 1.15 1.37
N THR A 105 5.87 1.26 0.91
CA THR A 105 6.42 2.57 0.59
C THR A 105 5.74 3.01 -0.69
N ARG A 106 5.12 4.19 -0.71
CA ARG A 106 4.85 4.81 -2.01
C ARG A 106 6.20 4.88 -2.71
N ARG A 107 6.33 4.34 -3.92
CA ARG A 107 7.40 4.84 -4.79
C ARG A 107 7.14 6.34 -4.82
N ARG A 108 8.07 7.14 -4.27
CA ARG A 108 8.08 8.55 -4.63
C ARG A 108 8.21 8.53 -6.14
N ASP A 109 7.19 8.99 -6.85
CA ASP A 109 7.36 9.41 -8.22
C ASP A 109 8.55 10.36 -8.17
N ALA A 110 9.69 9.91 -8.69
CA ALA A 110 10.80 10.81 -8.92
C ALA A 110 10.20 11.94 -9.78
N PRO A 111 10.39 13.23 -9.45
CA PRO A 111 9.91 14.28 -10.31
C PRO A 111 10.66 14.11 -11.63
N THR A 112 9.99 13.60 -12.65
CA THR A 112 10.46 13.71 -14.02
C THR A 112 10.19 15.15 -14.43
N ASP A 113 10.93 16.08 -13.84
CA ASP A 113 11.05 17.43 -14.35
C ASP A 113 12.36 17.51 -15.13
N THR A 114 12.37 16.79 -16.25
CA THR A 114 13.24 17.13 -17.38
C THR A 114 12.36 17.90 -18.36
N VAL A 115 12.04 19.16 -18.02
CA VAL A 115 11.84 20.15 -19.06
C VAL A 115 13.16 20.26 -19.80
N ALA A 116 13.16 19.77 -21.04
CA ALA A 116 14.20 20.07 -21.98
C ALA A 116 14.33 21.59 -22.06
N ALA A 117 15.53 22.11 -21.84
CA ALA A 117 15.89 23.43 -22.30
C ALA A 117 15.74 23.42 -23.82
N ASP A 118 14.66 24.01 -24.32
CA ASP A 118 14.57 24.44 -25.70
C ASP A 118 14.37 25.96 -25.70
N ASP A 119 15.27 26.60 -26.43
CA ASP A 119 15.50 28.03 -26.48
C ASP A 119 14.28 28.78 -27.03
N GLY A 120 13.82 29.78 -26.28
CA GLY A 120 12.78 30.69 -26.77
C GLY A 120 12.11 31.49 -25.68
N LEU A 121 12.86 32.39 -25.02
CA LEU A 121 12.25 33.45 -24.23
C LEU A 121 11.31 34.27 -25.14
N PRO A 122 10.00 34.39 -24.82
CA PRO A 122 9.15 35.33 -25.51
C PRO A 122 9.61 36.76 -25.14
N PRO A 123 9.67 37.71 -26.10
CA PRO A 123 10.12 39.06 -25.80
C PRO A 123 9.17 39.71 -24.79
N LEU A 124 9.73 40.21 -23.68
CA LEU A 124 8.99 40.97 -22.69
C LEU A 124 8.53 42.30 -23.30
N PRO A 125 7.25 42.70 -23.10
CA PRO A 125 6.80 44.03 -23.50
C PRO A 125 7.48 45.09 -22.61
N GLY A 126 8.12 46.10 -23.20
CA GLY A 126 8.55 47.30 -22.48
C GLY A 126 10.05 47.47 -22.22
N ALA A 127 10.94 46.83 -23.00
CA ALA A 127 12.39 47.01 -22.88
C ALA A 127 12.92 48.29 -23.57
N ASP A 128 12.31 49.44 -23.28
CA ASP A 128 12.84 50.78 -23.60
C ASP A 128 12.44 51.73 -22.46
N GLU A 129 13.13 51.65 -21.32
CA GLU A 129 13.26 52.78 -20.39
C GLU A 129 14.41 52.54 -19.36
N PRO A 130 15.32 53.51 -19.16
CA PRO A 130 16.50 53.32 -18.31
C PRO A 130 16.23 53.54 -16.81
N ALA A 131 17.03 52.86 -16.00
CA ALA A 131 16.94 52.64 -14.56
C ALA A 131 16.79 53.88 -13.65
N ALA A 132 16.15 53.65 -12.48
CA ALA A 132 16.36 54.42 -11.25
C ALA A 132 16.71 53.44 -10.10
N PRO A 133 17.75 53.71 -9.27
CA PRO A 133 18.10 52.83 -8.16
C PRO A 133 17.57 53.34 -6.81
N ALA A 134 17.55 52.40 -5.86
CA ALA A 134 17.69 52.56 -4.41
C ALA A 134 16.42 52.65 -3.53
N GLY A 135 16.56 52.01 -2.35
CA GLY A 135 15.66 52.00 -1.20
C GLY A 135 14.92 50.66 -1.09
N GLY A 136 14.96 49.91 0.00
CA GLY A 136 15.24 50.21 1.40
C GLY A 136 14.42 49.20 2.21
N ASP A 137 14.85 48.94 3.44
CA ASP A 137 14.28 48.00 4.40
C ASP A 137 12.74 48.01 4.51
N GLY A 138 12.13 46.84 4.77
CA GLY A 138 10.69 46.77 5.04
C GLY A 138 10.21 45.42 5.54
N LEU A 139 10.19 45.26 6.87
CA LEU A 139 9.35 44.30 7.57
C LEU A 139 7.87 44.61 7.29
N GLY A 140 7.03 43.58 7.11
CA GLY A 140 5.58 43.74 6.98
C GLY A 140 4.91 42.36 6.99
N GLU A 141 4.68 41.79 8.16
CA GLU A 141 3.38 41.80 8.86
C GLU A 141 2.47 40.63 8.45
N SER A 142 2.22 39.79 9.45
CA SER A 142 1.14 38.80 9.51
C SER A 142 -0.20 39.36 9.04
N SER A 143 -1.10 38.48 8.59
CA SER A 143 -2.42 38.36 9.23
C SER A 143 -3.11 37.06 8.83
N ALA A 144 -3.37 36.23 9.84
CA ALA A 144 -4.44 35.26 9.83
C ALA A 144 -5.71 36.00 10.27
N ASP A 145 -6.78 35.89 9.50
CA ASP A 145 -8.12 36.22 9.97
C ASP A 145 -8.97 34.96 9.98
N GLY A 146 -9.43 34.59 11.17
CA GLY A 146 -10.61 33.77 11.35
C GLY A 146 -11.81 34.66 11.64
N ALA A 147 -13.03 34.16 11.40
CA ALA A 147 -14.11 34.18 12.38
C ALA A 147 -15.41 33.61 11.83
N PHE A 148 -16.10 32.95 12.74
CA PHE A 148 -17.35 32.21 12.69
C PHE A 148 -18.61 33.07 12.40
N GLY A 149 -19.68 32.41 11.92
CA GLY A 149 -21.05 32.94 11.93
C GLY A 149 -22.14 31.92 11.55
N SER A 150 -22.66 31.20 12.55
CA SER A 150 -24.05 30.71 12.79
C SER A 150 -25.05 30.34 11.65
N GLU A 151 -25.42 29.03 11.60
CA GLU A 151 -26.76 28.33 11.59
C GLU A 151 -28.03 28.86 10.84
N PRO A 152 -29.13 28.06 10.62
CA PRO A 152 -29.29 26.68 10.09
C PRO A 152 -30.56 26.47 9.16
N ALA A 153 -30.91 25.20 8.86
CA ALA A 153 -32.21 24.62 8.39
C ALA A 153 -32.45 24.54 6.85
N THR A 154 -33.05 23.52 6.18
CA THR A 154 -34.10 22.50 6.48
C THR A 154 -34.05 21.36 5.40
N PRO A 155 -34.59 20.13 5.62
CA PRO A 155 -34.33 18.97 4.75
C PRO A 155 -35.37 18.73 3.63
N GLY A 156 -34.90 18.31 2.44
CA GLY A 156 -35.73 17.91 1.30
C GLY A 156 -35.80 16.38 1.13
N GLY A 157 -37.02 15.84 1.15
CA GLY A 157 -37.31 14.41 1.18
C GLY A 157 -37.02 13.63 -0.12
N ARG A 158 -36.53 12.39 0.04
CA ARG A 158 -36.41 11.40 -1.05
C ARG A 158 -37.63 10.48 -1.07
N LYS A 159 -38.41 10.57 -2.16
CA LYS A 159 -39.47 9.61 -2.51
C LYS A 159 -38.88 8.25 -2.85
N ARG A 160 -39.43 7.20 -2.22
CA ARG A 160 -39.26 5.78 -2.55
C ARG A 160 -39.84 5.48 -3.94
N ARG A 161 -39.16 4.65 -4.73
CA ARG A 161 -39.70 3.99 -5.94
C ARG A 161 -39.89 2.50 -5.64
N THR A 162 -41.09 2.01 -5.90
CA THR A 162 -41.52 0.61 -5.83
C THR A 162 -41.19 -0.08 -7.17
N PRO A 163 -40.87 -1.39 -7.21
CA PRO A 163 -40.64 -2.11 -8.47
C PRO A 163 -41.96 -2.60 -9.08
N GLU A 164 -42.07 -2.51 -10.41
CA GLU A 164 -43.15 -3.07 -11.22
C GLU A 164 -42.68 -4.40 -11.82
N MET A 165 -43.46 -5.46 -11.61
CA MET A 165 -43.34 -6.74 -12.31
C MET A 165 -44.06 -6.65 -13.66
N ALA A 166 -43.47 -7.23 -14.69
CA ALA A 166 -44.14 -7.49 -15.97
C ALA A 166 -44.30 -9.01 -16.16
N ASP A 167 -45.51 -9.39 -16.56
CA ASP A 167 -45.92 -10.70 -17.09
C ASP A 167 -45.11 -11.13 -18.32
#